data_AF-A0A3D9LM36-F1
#
_entry.id   AF-A0A3D9LM36-F1
#
_cell.length_a   1.000
_cell.length_b   1.000
_cell.length_c   1.000
_cell.angle_alpha   90.00
_cell.angle_beta   90.00
_cell.angle_gamma   90.00
#
_symmetry.space_group_name_H-M   'P 1'
#
loop_
_entity.id
_entity.type
_entity.pdbx_description
1 polymer ?
#
loop_
_entity_poly.entity_id
_entity_poly.type
_entity_poly.pdbx_seq_one_letter_code
_entity_poly.pdbx_strand_id
1 'polypeptide(L)'
;MKKLDVENFKTSQILLLLLIIIFLLPFIYTLTTKLEFFDFSNTGEIGDTIGGITAPFINGLSAILVFLAFKAQIRANEIFKNQEQSRNILDQIKIIQEDKLNIEEVIHFMTNSPNYLAAPLEITILNRLNKITYFTSEIRLAYELIENHSGDKDFVYRKLFYLYVIRYKDLITNLEIELKKIIKHLHDDYEFNVAELLLEMEYIHRNLIDVNKYKTTANIV
;
A
#
# COMPACT_ATOMS: atom_id res chain seq x y z
N MET A 1 20.64 26.35 37.53
CA MET A 1 19.48 26.53 36.63
C MET A 1 19.20 25.21 35.94
N LYS A 2 18.08 24.56 36.27
CA LYS A 2 17.66 23.28 35.68
C LYS A 2 17.04 23.60 34.31
N LYS A 3 17.58 23.02 33.22
CA LYS A 3 16.95 23.10 31.90
C LYS A 3 15.57 22.45 31.99
N LEU A 4 14.54 23.18 31.60
CA LEU A 4 13.20 22.63 31.43
C LEU A 4 13.20 21.80 30.16
N ASP A 5 13.13 20.49 30.30
CA ASP A 5 12.98 19.54 29.19
C ASP A 5 11.56 19.67 28.62
N VAL A 6 11.44 20.37 27.49
CA VAL A 6 10.18 20.63 26.77
C VAL A 6 9.70 19.38 25.99
N GLU A 7 10.47 18.29 25.97
CA GLU A 7 10.24 17.16 25.06
C GLU A 7 9.11 16.18 25.41
N ASN A 8 8.44 16.31 26.57
CA ASN A 8 7.49 15.27 27.04
C ASN A 8 6.02 15.68 27.18
N PHE A 9 5.60 16.85 26.67
CA PHE A 9 4.18 17.21 26.76
C PHE A 9 3.35 16.51 25.68
N LYS A 10 2.48 15.60 26.11
CA LYS A 10 1.43 15.05 25.23
C LYS A 10 0.56 16.22 24.78
N THR A 11 0.17 16.24 23.50
CA THR A 11 -0.68 17.29 22.91
C THR A 11 -1.92 17.61 23.76
N SER A 12 -2.49 16.62 24.42
CA SER A 12 -3.61 16.78 25.36
C SER A 12 -3.30 17.68 26.57
N GLN A 13 -2.06 17.67 27.08
CA GLN A 13 -1.63 18.48 28.22
C GLN A 13 -1.43 19.95 27.83
N ILE A 14 -0.96 20.21 26.61
CA ILE A 14 -0.84 21.57 26.06
C ILE A 14 -2.23 22.18 25.85
N LEU A 15 -3.16 21.40 25.30
CA LEU A 15 -4.55 21.84 25.11
C LEU A 15 -5.26 22.11 26.44
N LEU A 16 -5.04 21.25 27.45
CA LEU A 16 -5.60 21.44 28.78
C LEU A 16 -5.03 22.71 29.46
N LEU A 17 -3.73 22.95 29.36
CA LEU A 17 -3.08 24.14 29.90
C LEU A 17 -3.63 25.41 29.25
N LEU A 18 -3.77 25.42 27.93
CA LEU A 18 -4.33 26.57 27.18
C LEU A 18 -5.79 26.83 27.53
N LEU A 19 -6.59 25.78 27.72
CA LEU A 19 -7.98 25.90 28.14
C LEU A 19 -8.09 26.51 29.55
N ILE A 20 -7.21 26.08 30.48
CA ILE A 20 -7.11 26.63 31.83
C ILE A 20 -6.72 28.12 31.79
N ILE A 21 -5.77 28.50 30.93
CA ILE A 21 -5.33 29.89 30.76
C ILE A 21 -6.47 30.78 30.21
N ILE A 22 -7.22 30.29 29.22
CA ILE A 22 -8.37 31.02 28.64
C ILE A 22 -9.47 31.27 29.68
N PHE A 23 -9.71 30.33 30.60
CA PHE A 23 -10.71 30.49 31.66
C PHE A 23 -10.20 31.31 32.87
N LEU A 24 -8.93 31.20 33.24
CA LEU A 24 -8.37 31.88 34.42
C LEU A 24 -7.95 33.34 34.15
N LEU A 25 -7.46 33.65 32.95
CA LEU A 25 -7.01 35.02 32.63
C LEU A 25 -8.13 36.06 32.79
N PRO A 26 -9.35 35.88 32.24
CA PRO A 26 -10.43 36.82 32.45
C PRO A 26 -10.75 36.99 33.93
N PHE A 27 -10.76 35.91 34.71
CA PHE A 27 -11.06 35.96 36.14
C PHE A 27 -10.00 36.73 36.95
N ILE A 28 -8.71 36.58 36.61
CA ILE A 28 -7.61 37.30 37.28
C ILE A 28 -7.65 38.79 36.93
N TYR A 29 -7.95 39.13 35.68
CA TYR A 29 -7.98 40.53 35.21
C TYR A 29 -9.32 41.25 35.45
N THR A 30 -10.39 40.53 35.81
CA THR A 30 -11.69 41.11 36.22
C THR A 30 -11.89 41.14 37.74
N LEU A 31 -10.98 40.57 38.53
CA LEU A 31 -10.99 40.69 39.99
C LEU A 31 -10.85 42.16 40.38
N THR A 32 -11.93 42.68 40.96
CA THR A 32 -12.14 44.09 41.30
C THR A 32 -11.02 44.63 42.19
N THR A 33 -10.16 45.50 41.63
CA THR A 33 -9.34 46.40 42.43
C THR A 33 -10.26 47.41 43.09
N LYS A 34 -10.31 47.39 44.43
CA LYS A 34 -10.99 48.41 45.27
C LYS A 34 -10.19 49.74 45.27
N LEU A 35 -9.87 50.26 44.11
CA LEU A 35 -9.22 51.55 43.92
C LEU A 35 -10.18 52.41 43.09
N GLU A 36 -10.54 53.60 43.60
CA GLU A 36 -11.54 54.54 43.04
C GLU A 36 -11.26 55.03 41.61
N PHE A 37 -10.22 54.51 40.95
CA PHE A 37 -9.87 54.80 39.56
C PHE A 37 -10.58 53.89 38.53
N PHE A 38 -11.35 52.89 38.99
CA PHE A 38 -12.09 51.95 38.14
C PHE A 38 -13.61 52.06 38.37
N ASP A 39 -14.24 53.06 37.76
CA ASP A 39 -15.69 53.16 37.64
C ASP A 39 -16.16 52.28 36.46
N PHE A 40 -16.90 51.21 36.75
CA PHE A 40 -17.36 50.23 35.76
C PHE A 40 -18.79 50.48 35.24
N SER A 41 -19.29 51.72 35.35
CA SER A 41 -20.54 52.14 34.71
C SER A 41 -20.53 51.98 33.17
N ASN A 42 -19.34 51.84 32.54
CA ASN A 42 -19.14 51.41 31.15
C ASN A 42 -18.56 49.99 31.06
N THR A 43 -19.42 48.98 30.99
CA THR A 43 -19.03 47.56 30.87
C THR A 43 -18.37 47.18 29.54
N GLY A 44 -18.41 48.06 28.53
CA GLY A 44 -17.75 47.87 27.23
C GLY A 44 -16.23 47.78 27.32
N GLU A 45 -15.59 48.62 28.15
CA GLU A 45 -14.12 48.66 28.27
C GLU A 45 -13.53 47.40 28.91
N ILE A 46 -14.28 46.74 29.80
CA ILE A 46 -13.91 45.44 30.37
C ILE A 46 -13.97 44.36 29.27
N GLY A 47 -15.03 44.36 28.45
CA GLY A 47 -15.18 43.45 27.32
C GLY A 47 -14.05 43.60 26.30
N ASP A 48 -13.67 44.84 25.99
CA ASP A 48 -12.55 45.15 25.08
C ASP A 48 -11.20 44.69 25.66
N THR A 49 -11.00 44.82 26.98
CA THR A 49 -9.76 44.36 27.63
C THR A 49 -9.67 42.84 27.67
N ILE A 50 -10.77 42.14 28.00
CA ILE A 50 -10.81 40.67 27.96
C ILE A 50 -10.63 40.19 26.53
N GLY A 51 -11.33 40.78 25.56
CA GLY A 51 -11.21 40.43 24.14
C GLY A 51 -9.81 40.68 23.60
N GLY A 52 -9.20 41.82 23.91
CA GLY A 52 -7.85 42.18 23.47
C GLY A 52 -6.76 41.26 24.05
N ILE A 53 -6.90 40.83 25.30
CA ILE A 53 -5.94 39.90 25.93
C ILE A 53 -6.20 38.46 25.48
N THR A 54 -7.45 38.00 25.43
CA THR A 54 -7.76 36.60 25.14
C THR A 54 -7.68 36.24 23.65
N ALA A 55 -7.99 37.18 22.75
CA ALA A 55 -8.01 36.91 21.32
C ALA A 55 -6.67 36.40 20.75
N PRO A 56 -5.49 36.95 21.08
CA PRO A 56 -4.22 36.39 20.63
C PRO A 56 -3.98 34.94 21.08
N PHE A 57 -4.39 34.57 22.31
CA PHE A 57 -4.24 33.20 22.81
C PHE A 57 -5.22 32.24 22.16
N ILE A 58 -6.48 32.66 21.96
CA ILE A 58 -7.49 31.85 21.26
C ILE A 58 -7.07 31.64 19.80
N ASN A 59 -6.57 32.68 19.14
CA ASN A 59 -6.08 32.60 17.76
C ASN A 59 -4.84 31.71 17.66
N GLY A 60 -3.89 31.83 18.59
CA GLY A 60 -2.70 30.97 18.65
C GLY A 60 -3.06 29.50 18.90
N LEU A 61 -3.98 29.23 19.83
CA LEU A 61 -4.50 27.89 20.09
C LEU A 61 -5.20 27.30 18.86
N SER A 62 -6.02 28.11 18.18
CA SER A 62 -6.72 27.72 16.96
C SER A 62 -5.73 27.35 15.85
N ALA A 63 -4.67 28.14 15.66
CA ALA A 63 -3.61 27.83 14.70
C ALA A 63 -2.87 26.52 15.03
N ILE A 64 -2.56 26.27 16.31
CA ILE A 64 -1.94 25.01 16.77
C ILE A 64 -2.87 23.82 16.51
N LEU A 65 -4.15 23.94 16.84
CA LEU A 65 -5.15 22.90 16.62
C LEU A 65 -5.30 22.57 15.12
N VAL A 66 -5.34 23.59 14.27
CA VAL A 66 -5.39 23.45 12.81
C VAL A 66 -4.14 22.73 12.30
N PHE A 67 -2.94 23.11 12.76
CA PHE A 67 -1.70 22.43 12.39
C PHE A 67 -1.69 20.95 12.79
N LEU A 68 -2.16 20.64 14.00
CA LEU A 68 -2.27 19.26 14.48
C LEU A 68 -3.28 18.44 13.66
N ALA A 69 -4.41 19.05 13.30
CA ALA A 69 -5.40 18.43 12.44
C ALA A 69 -4.81 18.10 11.05
N PHE A 70 -4.09 19.04 10.44
CA PHE A 70 -3.39 18.78 9.17
C PHE A 70 -2.36 17.67 9.28
N LYS A 71 -1.57 17.64 10.36
CA LYS A 71 -0.60 16.57 10.60
C LYS A 71 -1.28 15.20 10.71
N ALA A 72 -2.42 15.12 11.40
CA ALA A 72 -3.20 13.89 11.50
C ALA A 72 -3.80 13.48 10.15
N GLN A 73 -4.28 14.44 9.36
CA GLN A 73 -4.79 14.20 8.00
C GLN A 73 -3.71 13.65 7.06
N ILE A 74 -2.50 14.21 7.08
CA ILE A 74 -1.38 13.72 6.27
C ILE A 74 -1.07 12.26 6.61
N ARG A 75 -0.98 11.93 7.91
CA ARG A 75 -0.78 10.54 8.36
C ARG A 75 -1.93 9.62 7.92
N ALA A 76 -3.18 10.08 8.00
CA ALA A 76 -4.33 9.30 7.55
C ALA A 76 -4.27 9.02 6.04
N ASN A 77 -3.85 10.01 5.23
CA ASN A 77 -3.69 9.86 3.79
C ASN A 77 -2.59 8.85 3.43
N GLU A 78 -1.47 8.85 4.16
CA GLU A 78 -0.41 7.85 3.98
C GLU A 78 -0.91 6.43 4.27
N ILE A 79 -1.64 6.25 5.37
CA ILE A 79 -2.25 4.96 5.73
C ILE A 79 -3.25 4.52 4.65
N PHE A 80 -4.12 5.44 4.20
CA PHE A 80 -5.11 5.15 3.17
C PHE A 80 -4.46 4.74 1.85
N LYS A 81 -3.42 5.47 1.41
CA LYS A 81 -2.65 5.15 0.20
C LYS A 81 -2.04 3.75 0.29
N ASN A 82 -1.45 3.38 1.42
CA ASN A 82 -0.88 2.05 1.62
C ASN A 82 -1.97 0.96 1.58
N GLN A 83 -3.12 1.20 2.21
CA GLN A 83 -4.26 0.27 2.18
C GLN A 83 -4.83 0.09 0.77
N GLU A 84 -4.94 1.17 0.00
CA GLU A 84 -5.40 1.14 -1.39
C GLU A 84 -4.46 0.34 -2.28
N GLN A 85 -3.15 0.57 -2.18
CA GLN A 85 -2.15 -0.23 -2.90
C GLN A 85 -2.23 -1.72 -2.55
N SER A 86 -2.36 -2.05 -1.26
CA SER A 86 -2.54 -3.43 -0.80
C SER A 86 -3.81 -4.06 -1.37
N ARG A 87 -4.93 -3.31 -1.43
CA ARG A 87 -6.18 -3.78 -2.06
C ARG A 87 -6.00 -4.06 -3.54
N ASN A 88 -5.37 -3.14 -4.28
CA ASN A 88 -5.11 -3.32 -5.71
C ASN A 88 -4.28 -4.59 -5.98
N ILE A 89 -3.25 -4.85 -5.16
CA ILE A 89 -2.47 -6.09 -5.25
C ILE A 89 -3.34 -7.32 -4.98
N LEU A 90 -4.18 -7.27 -3.94
CA LEU A 90 -5.05 -8.39 -3.59
C LEU A 90 -6.11 -8.67 -4.65
N ASP A 91 -6.61 -7.64 -5.33
CA ASP A 91 -7.55 -7.75 -6.44
C ASP A 91 -6.88 -8.39 -7.66
N GLN A 92 -5.62 -8.03 -7.96
CA GLN A 92 -4.85 -8.71 -9.01
C GLN A 92 -4.60 -10.18 -8.67
N ILE A 93 -4.22 -10.49 -7.43
CA ILE A 93 -4.08 -11.88 -6.96
C ILE A 93 -5.41 -12.64 -7.08
N LYS A 94 -6.54 -11.96 -6.83
CA LYS A 94 -7.87 -12.55 -6.98
C LYS A 94 -8.19 -12.88 -8.44
N ILE A 95 -7.84 -12.01 -9.39
CA ILE A 95 -7.99 -12.28 -10.83
C ILE A 95 -7.21 -13.55 -11.22
N ILE A 96 -5.95 -13.65 -10.80
CA ILE A 96 -5.12 -14.85 -11.02
C ILE A 96 -5.78 -16.09 -10.40
N GLN A 97 -6.31 -15.97 -9.18
CA GLN A 97 -6.97 -17.06 -8.48
C GLN A 97 -8.30 -17.49 -9.13
N GLU A 98 -9.06 -16.57 -9.72
CA GLU A 98 -10.33 -16.89 -10.37
C GLU A 98 -10.14 -17.38 -11.81
N ASP A 99 -8.95 -17.18 -12.38
CA ASP A 99 -8.69 -17.57 -13.76
C ASP A 99 -8.86 -19.09 -13.96
N LYS A 100 -9.57 -19.44 -15.04
CA LYS A 100 -9.88 -20.80 -15.49
C LYS A 100 -8.90 -21.27 -16.56
N LEU A 101 -7.67 -20.74 -16.55
CA LEU A 101 -6.64 -21.16 -17.48
C LEU A 101 -6.39 -22.66 -17.32
N ASN A 102 -6.75 -23.43 -18.34
CA ASN A 102 -6.55 -24.87 -18.35
C ASN A 102 -5.18 -25.20 -18.95
N ILE A 103 -4.12 -24.91 -18.19
CA ILE A 103 -2.73 -25.21 -18.59
C ILE A 103 -2.58 -26.71 -18.88
N GLU A 104 -3.29 -27.56 -18.13
CA GLU A 104 -3.30 -29.01 -18.31
C GLU A 104 -3.77 -29.42 -19.70
N GLU A 105 -4.81 -28.77 -20.24
CA GLU A 105 -5.28 -29.02 -21.61
C GLU A 105 -4.19 -28.68 -22.63
N VAL A 106 -3.46 -27.59 -22.42
CA VAL A 106 -2.37 -27.16 -23.32
C VAL A 106 -1.21 -28.15 -23.24
N ILE A 107 -0.80 -28.57 -22.05
CA ILE A 107 0.23 -29.60 -21.86
C ILE A 107 -0.20 -30.92 -22.52
N HIS A 108 -1.43 -31.38 -22.28
CA HIS A 108 -1.95 -32.61 -22.85
C HIS A 108 -1.97 -32.55 -24.37
N PHE A 109 -2.41 -31.42 -24.93
CA PHE A 109 -2.40 -31.16 -26.35
C PHE A 109 -0.96 -31.21 -26.91
N MET A 110 -0.02 -30.52 -26.24
CA MET A 110 1.38 -30.46 -26.62
C MET A 110 2.11 -31.80 -26.45
N THR A 111 1.62 -32.70 -25.60
CA THR A 111 2.23 -34.02 -25.41
C THR A 111 1.76 -35.01 -26.47
N ASN A 112 0.50 -34.90 -26.91
CA ASN A 112 -0.17 -35.91 -27.74
C ASN A 112 -0.31 -35.54 -29.23
N SER A 113 0.21 -34.40 -29.67
CA SER A 113 0.04 -33.91 -31.05
C SER A 113 1.35 -33.88 -31.84
N PRO A 114 1.89 -35.03 -32.31
CA PRO A 114 3.22 -35.09 -32.94
C PRO A 114 3.40 -34.21 -34.19
N ASN A 115 2.31 -33.72 -34.80
CA ASN A 115 2.31 -32.83 -35.96
C ASN A 115 1.94 -31.39 -35.60
N TYR A 116 2.70 -30.73 -34.72
CA TYR A 116 2.54 -29.31 -34.36
C TYR A 116 2.57 -28.35 -35.56
N LEU A 117 2.97 -28.84 -36.74
CA LEU A 117 3.28 -28.09 -37.96
C LEU A 117 2.21 -28.18 -39.07
N ALA A 118 1.07 -28.83 -38.81
CA ALA A 118 -0.04 -28.85 -39.76
C ALA A 118 -1.00 -27.67 -39.51
N ALA A 119 -0.98 -26.62 -40.34
CA ALA A 119 -2.01 -25.57 -40.30
C ALA A 119 -3.38 -26.21 -40.58
N PRO A 120 -4.42 -26.12 -39.72
CA PRO A 120 -4.81 -25.08 -38.73
C PRO A 120 -4.48 -25.34 -37.24
N LEU A 121 -3.71 -26.38 -36.94
CA LEU A 121 -3.35 -26.76 -35.57
C LEU A 121 -2.48 -25.69 -34.86
N GLU A 122 -1.60 -25.06 -35.63
CA GLU A 122 -0.62 -24.05 -35.18
C GLU A 122 -1.28 -22.80 -34.58
N ILE A 123 -2.35 -22.28 -35.22
CA ILE A 123 -3.08 -21.09 -34.77
C ILE A 123 -3.80 -21.35 -33.43
N THR A 124 -4.32 -22.57 -33.24
CA THR A 124 -5.02 -22.94 -32.00
C THR A 124 -4.05 -23.04 -30.83
N ILE A 125 -2.85 -23.57 -31.06
CA ILE A 125 -1.77 -23.61 -30.07
C ILE A 125 -1.36 -22.19 -29.71
N LEU A 126 -1.12 -21.34 -30.70
CA LEU A 126 -0.69 -19.97 -30.47
C LEU A 126 -1.68 -19.19 -29.60
N ASN A 127 -2.99 -19.29 -29.91
CA ASN A 127 -4.03 -18.64 -29.10
C ASN A 127 -4.05 -19.14 -27.66
N ARG A 128 -3.72 -20.41 -27.42
CA ARG A 128 -3.62 -20.98 -26.09
C ARG A 128 -2.36 -20.48 -25.38
N LEU A 129 -1.21 -20.47 -26.05
CA LEU A 129 0.04 -19.93 -25.51
C LEU A 129 -0.10 -18.46 -25.14
N ASN A 130 -0.69 -17.63 -25.99
CA ASN A 130 -0.92 -16.21 -25.70
C ASN A 130 -1.76 -15.99 -24.44
N LYS A 131 -2.75 -16.86 -24.17
CA LYS A 131 -3.52 -16.79 -22.91
C LYS A 131 -2.66 -17.14 -21.70
N ILE A 132 -1.77 -18.11 -21.84
CA ILE A 132 -0.82 -18.47 -20.77
C ILE A 132 0.17 -17.34 -20.56
N THR A 133 0.69 -16.72 -21.64
CA THR A 133 1.56 -15.55 -21.57
C THR A 133 0.87 -14.42 -20.81
N TYR A 134 -0.37 -14.10 -21.17
CA TYR A 134 -1.16 -13.11 -20.44
C TYR A 134 -1.28 -13.45 -18.95
N PHE A 135 -1.62 -14.69 -18.61
CA PHE A 135 -1.71 -15.13 -17.23
C PHE A 135 -0.38 -15.05 -16.47
N THR A 136 0.74 -15.44 -17.08
CA THR A 136 2.07 -15.31 -16.46
C THR A 136 2.44 -13.84 -16.28
N SER A 137 2.07 -12.96 -17.22
CA SER A 137 2.26 -11.52 -17.09
C SER A 137 1.44 -10.95 -15.94
N GLU A 138 0.23 -11.44 -15.67
CA GLU A 138 -0.55 -11.02 -14.50
C GLU A 138 0.15 -11.40 -13.17
N ILE A 139 0.73 -12.61 -13.09
CA ILE A 139 1.54 -13.01 -11.92
C ILE A 139 2.74 -12.09 -11.75
N ARG A 140 3.45 -11.79 -12.84
CA ARG A 140 4.57 -10.85 -12.85
C ARG A 140 4.16 -9.46 -12.39
N LEU A 141 3.08 -8.91 -12.94
CA LEU A 141 2.55 -7.60 -12.56
C LEU A 141 2.16 -7.55 -11.08
N ALA A 142 1.49 -8.58 -10.57
CA ALA A 142 1.17 -8.67 -9.15
C ALA A 142 2.43 -8.63 -8.28
N TYR A 143 3.49 -9.34 -8.68
CA TYR A 143 4.77 -9.30 -8.00
C TYR A 143 5.46 -7.92 -8.10
N GLU A 144 5.48 -7.28 -9.27
CA GLU A 144 6.06 -5.94 -9.45
C GLU A 144 5.32 -4.88 -8.62
N LEU A 145 4.00 -5.00 -8.49
CA LEU A 145 3.21 -4.14 -7.59
C LEU A 145 3.59 -4.34 -6.12
N ILE A 146 3.87 -5.59 -5.71
CA ILE A 146 4.37 -5.90 -4.36
C ILE A 146 5.77 -5.29 -4.16
N GLU A 147 6.66 -5.41 -5.14
CA GLU A 147 8.00 -4.82 -5.04
C GLU A 147 7.96 -3.30 -4.89
N ASN A 148 7.03 -2.64 -5.57
CA ASN A 148 6.85 -1.20 -5.50
C ASN A 148 5.99 -0.74 -4.31
N HIS A 149 5.44 -1.67 -3.51
CA HIS A 149 4.60 -1.32 -2.36
C HIS A 149 5.45 -0.76 -1.20
N SER A 150 5.07 0.40 -0.68
CA SER A 150 5.77 1.04 0.45
C SER A 150 5.37 0.49 1.83
N GLY A 151 4.26 -0.25 1.91
CA GLY A 151 3.76 -0.83 3.15
C GLY A 151 4.35 -2.20 3.48
N ASP A 152 3.67 -2.94 4.36
CA ASP A 152 4.04 -4.31 4.69
C ASP A 152 3.77 -5.24 3.50
N LYS A 153 4.85 -5.81 2.95
CA LYS A 153 4.82 -6.70 1.79
C LYS A 153 4.59 -8.17 2.17
N ASP A 154 4.84 -8.57 3.42
CA ASP A 154 4.92 -10.00 3.80
C ASP A 154 3.60 -10.72 3.53
N PHE A 155 2.47 -10.14 3.96
CA PHE A 155 1.16 -10.74 3.76
C PHE A 155 0.80 -10.94 2.29
N VAL A 156 0.90 -9.88 1.48
CA VAL A 156 0.53 -9.93 0.05
C VAL A 156 1.46 -10.83 -0.75
N TYR A 157 2.76 -10.80 -0.44
CA TYR A 157 3.74 -11.69 -1.06
C TYR A 157 3.48 -13.16 -0.75
N ARG A 158 3.27 -13.50 0.54
CA ARG A 158 2.95 -14.89 0.93
C ARG A 158 1.71 -15.41 0.19
N LYS A 159 0.69 -14.56 0.03
CA LYS A 159 -0.53 -14.95 -0.69
C LYS A 159 -0.23 -15.28 -2.15
N LEU A 160 0.51 -14.42 -2.86
CA LEU A 160 0.93 -14.67 -4.25
C LEU A 160 1.84 -15.91 -4.35
N PHE A 161 2.81 -16.02 -3.44
CA PHE A 161 3.74 -17.14 -3.36
C PHE A 161 3.00 -18.47 -3.21
N TYR A 162 2.07 -18.59 -2.24
CA TYR A 162 1.33 -19.82 -2.04
C TYR A 162 0.41 -20.14 -3.20
N LEU A 163 -0.23 -19.14 -3.80
CA LEU A 163 -1.03 -19.33 -5.00
C LEU A 163 -0.17 -19.94 -6.12
N TYR A 164 1.00 -19.36 -6.40
CA TYR A 164 1.93 -19.88 -7.38
C TYR A 164 2.42 -21.29 -7.03
N VAL A 165 3.00 -21.48 -5.84
CA VAL A 165 3.63 -22.75 -5.44
C VAL A 165 2.64 -23.90 -5.37
N ILE A 166 1.44 -23.68 -4.82
CA ILE A 166 0.47 -24.76 -4.62
C ILE A 166 -0.27 -25.07 -5.91
N ARG A 167 -0.62 -24.06 -6.71
CA ARG A 167 -1.52 -24.26 -7.85
C ARG A 167 -0.83 -24.31 -9.20
N TYR A 168 0.23 -23.53 -9.40
CA TYR A 168 0.74 -23.25 -10.74
C TYR A 168 2.17 -23.70 -10.98
N LYS A 169 3.00 -23.85 -9.94
CA LYS A 169 4.43 -24.16 -10.10
C LYS A 169 4.65 -25.39 -10.97
N ASP A 170 4.06 -26.52 -10.59
CA ASP A 170 4.25 -27.78 -11.34
C ASP A 170 3.69 -27.70 -12.77
N LEU A 171 2.55 -27.04 -12.96
CA LEU A 171 1.94 -26.82 -14.28
C LEU A 171 2.86 -25.98 -15.18
N ILE A 172 3.40 -24.88 -14.65
CA ILE A 172 4.29 -23.99 -15.38
C ILE A 172 5.62 -24.70 -15.68
N THR A 173 6.21 -25.41 -14.72
CA THR A 173 7.44 -26.19 -14.95
C THR A 173 7.24 -27.26 -16.03
N ASN A 174 6.12 -27.99 -16.00
CA ASN A 174 5.82 -29.00 -17.02
C ASN A 174 5.63 -28.38 -18.41
N LEU A 175 4.91 -27.26 -18.48
CA LEU A 175 4.75 -26.54 -19.74
C LEU A 175 6.08 -26.03 -20.29
N GLU A 176 6.95 -25.48 -19.44
CA GLU A 176 8.30 -25.03 -19.81
C GLU A 176 9.12 -26.17 -20.44
N ILE A 177 9.04 -27.38 -19.87
CA ILE A 177 9.69 -28.58 -20.39
C ILE A 177 9.16 -28.93 -21.79
N GLU A 178 7.84 -28.94 -21.99
CA GLU A 178 7.25 -29.26 -23.29
C GLU A 178 7.57 -28.19 -24.34
N LEU A 179 7.52 -26.91 -23.98
CA LEU A 179 7.89 -25.80 -24.88
C LEU A 179 9.34 -25.92 -25.35
N LYS A 180 10.26 -26.24 -24.44
CA LYS A 180 11.68 -26.44 -24.77
C LYS A 180 11.94 -27.62 -25.72
N LYS A 181 11.08 -28.64 -25.75
CA LYS A 181 11.19 -29.75 -26.71
C LYS A 181 10.78 -29.32 -28.11
N ILE A 182 9.73 -28.51 -28.23
CA ILE A 182 9.17 -28.15 -29.53
C ILE A 182 9.78 -26.89 -30.13
N ILE A 183 10.43 -26.02 -29.34
CA ILE A 183 10.94 -24.72 -29.82
C ILE A 183 11.86 -24.84 -31.04
N LYS A 184 12.67 -25.90 -31.12
CA LYS A 184 13.59 -26.15 -32.24
C LYS A 184 12.89 -26.54 -33.55
N HIS A 185 11.60 -26.81 -33.49
CA HIS A 185 10.79 -27.30 -34.60
C HIS A 185 9.69 -26.32 -34.98
N LEU A 186 9.54 -25.20 -34.26
CA LEU A 186 8.55 -24.18 -34.55
C LEU A 186 8.95 -23.36 -35.77
N HIS A 187 7.96 -22.88 -36.53
CA HIS A 187 8.16 -21.87 -37.56
C HIS A 187 8.57 -20.54 -36.93
N ASP A 188 9.40 -19.75 -37.62
CA ASP A 188 10.01 -18.50 -37.12
C ASP A 188 8.98 -17.53 -36.50
N ASP A 189 7.76 -17.50 -37.04
CA ASP A 189 6.67 -16.62 -36.58
C ASP A 189 6.15 -16.93 -35.15
N TYR A 190 6.44 -18.13 -34.61
CA TYR A 190 5.96 -18.56 -33.28
C TYR A 190 7.09 -18.65 -32.25
N GLU A 191 8.34 -18.60 -32.70
CA GLU A 191 9.51 -18.63 -31.82
C GLU A 191 9.49 -17.46 -30.83
N PHE A 192 9.07 -16.27 -31.28
CA PHE A 192 8.96 -15.08 -30.43
C PHE A 192 7.99 -15.29 -29.26
N ASN A 193 6.77 -15.77 -29.52
CA ASN A 193 5.74 -15.93 -28.48
C ASN A 193 6.14 -17.00 -27.46
N VAL A 194 6.79 -18.08 -27.92
CA VAL A 194 7.30 -19.11 -27.02
C VAL A 194 8.48 -18.60 -26.20
N ALA A 195 9.39 -17.85 -26.80
CA ALA A 195 10.50 -17.24 -26.08
C ALA A 195 10.01 -16.24 -25.02
N GLU A 196 9.03 -15.39 -25.36
CA GLU A 196 8.39 -14.47 -24.41
C GLU A 196 7.77 -15.22 -23.23
N LEU A 197 7.00 -16.28 -23.50
CA LEU A 197 6.39 -17.10 -22.46
C LEU A 197 7.46 -17.74 -21.55
N LEU A 198 8.53 -18.30 -22.13
CA LEU A 198 9.62 -18.88 -21.35
C LEU A 198 10.32 -17.85 -20.45
N LEU A 199 10.50 -16.61 -20.91
CA LEU A 199 11.04 -15.52 -20.11
C LEU A 199 10.14 -15.14 -18.94
N GLU A 200 8.83 -15.07 -19.17
CA GLU A 200 7.83 -14.82 -18.11
C GLU A 200 7.85 -15.94 -17.07
N MET A 201 7.90 -17.21 -17.50
CA MET A 201 8.01 -18.35 -16.60
C MET A 201 9.28 -18.30 -15.76
N GLU A 202 10.43 -17.99 -16.36
CA GLU A 202 11.71 -17.88 -15.65
C GLU A 202 11.66 -16.75 -14.62
N TYR A 203 11.09 -15.60 -14.98
CA TYR A 203 10.90 -14.47 -14.08
C TYR A 203 10.11 -14.88 -12.84
N ILE A 204 8.98 -15.56 -13.02
CA ILE A 204 8.12 -16.01 -11.91
C ILE A 204 8.88 -16.99 -11.01
N HIS A 205 9.51 -18.00 -11.61
CA HIS A 205 10.29 -18.99 -10.87
C HIS A 205 11.37 -18.34 -10.02
N ARG A 206 12.08 -17.34 -10.57
CA ARG A 206 13.18 -16.65 -9.88
C ARG A 206 12.71 -15.82 -8.70
N ASN A 207 11.54 -15.21 -8.82
CA ASN A 207 11.05 -14.21 -7.88
C ASN A 207 10.16 -14.79 -6.76
N LEU A 208 9.55 -15.96 -6.99
CA LEU A 208 8.68 -16.65 -6.04
C LEU A 208 9.34 -17.93 -5.46
N ILE A 209 10.59 -17.82 -5.00
CA ILE A 209 11.37 -18.95 -4.44
C ILE A 209 11.25 -19.08 -2.92
N ASP A 210 11.24 -17.96 -2.20
CA ASP A 210 11.33 -17.95 -0.73
C ASP A 210 10.13 -17.26 -0.10
N VAL A 211 9.29 -18.05 0.57
CA VAL A 211 8.11 -17.58 1.31
C VAL A 211 8.41 -16.52 2.37
N ASN A 212 9.65 -16.46 2.87
CA ASN A 212 10.06 -15.54 3.92
C ASN A 212 10.82 -14.31 3.40
N LYS A 213 10.82 -14.06 2.08
CA LYS A 213 11.53 -12.94 1.44
C LYS A 213 11.36 -11.59 2.15
N TYR A 214 10.15 -11.27 2.62
CA TYR A 214 9.84 -10.02 3.33
C TYR A 214 9.54 -10.21 4.82
N LYS A 215 9.80 -11.40 5.37
CA LYS A 215 9.57 -11.64 6.79
C LYS A 215 10.57 -10.82 7.58
N THR A 216 10.14 -9.69 8.10
CA THR A 216 10.94 -8.93 9.06
C THR A 216 11.09 -9.81 10.30
N THR A 217 12.29 -10.29 10.60
CA THR A 217 12.61 -10.81 11.92
C THR A 217 12.47 -9.65 12.89
N ALA A 218 11.27 -9.50 13.47
CA ALA A 218 11.12 -8.72 14.68
C ALA A 218 12.06 -9.38 15.69
N ASN A 219 13.21 -8.72 15.93
CA ASN A 219 14.04 -9.01 17.07
C ASN A 219 13.15 -8.84 18.29
N ILE A 220 12.66 -9.96 18.81
CA ILE A 220 12.14 -10.06 20.16
C ILE A 220 13.37 -9.85 21.05
N VAL A 221 13.62 -8.60 21.42
CA VAL A 221 14.56 -8.21 22.48
C VAL A 221 13.77 -7.37 23.47
#